data_AF-A0A971NN67-F1
#
_entry.id   AF-A0A971NN67-F1
#
_cell.length_a   1.000
_cell.length_b   1.000
_cell.length_c   1.000
_cell.angle_alpha   90.00
_cell.angle_beta   90.00
_cell.angle_gamma   90.00
#
_symmetry.space_group_name_H-M   'P 1'
#
loop_
_entity.id
_entity.type
_entity.pdbx_description
1 polymer ?
#
loop_
_entity_poly.entity_id
_entity_poly.type
_entity_poly.pdbx_seq_one_letter_code
_entity_poly.pdbx_strand_id
1 'polypeptide(L)'
;MRITGEIRVPGDKSISHRAFMLGALAQGATVVRGALESLDVRSTRRALETLGARIEKAGDAWRVTGGSLCEPAAVIDAGNSGTT
;
A
#
# COMPACT_ATOMS: atom_id res chain seq x y z
N MET A 1 -9.90 -29.21 26.48
CA MET A 1 -8.60 -28.80 25.91
C MET A 1 -8.62 -27.29 25.76
N ARG A 2 -7.61 -26.56 26.26
CA ARG A 2 -7.54 -25.09 26.25
C ARG A 2 -6.42 -24.65 25.31
N ILE A 3 -6.69 -23.68 24.42
CA ILE A 3 -5.68 -23.05 23.56
C ILE A 3 -5.19 -21.77 24.25
N THR A 4 -3.86 -21.63 24.40
CA THR A 4 -3.20 -20.46 24.98
C THR A 4 -1.95 -20.11 24.18
N GLY A 5 -1.75 -18.83 23.86
CA GLY A 5 -0.59 -18.32 23.15
C GLY A 5 -0.77 -16.85 22.79
N GLU A 6 0.28 -16.23 22.26
CA GLU A 6 0.24 -14.85 21.76
C GLU A 6 0.49 -14.88 20.24
N ILE A 7 -0.30 -14.12 19.49
CA ILE A 7 -0.13 -13.94 18.05
C ILE A 7 -0.21 -12.47 17.69
N ARG A 8 0.55 -12.06 16.68
CA ARG A 8 0.37 -10.78 16.01
C ARG A 8 -0.41 -11.00 14.72
N VAL A 9 -1.60 -10.40 14.64
CA VAL A 9 -2.40 -10.45 13.42
C VAL A 9 -1.79 -9.56 12.32
N PRO A 10 -2.06 -9.85 11.04
CA PRO A 10 -1.68 -8.98 9.94
C PRO A 10 -2.28 -7.58 10.07
N GLY A 11 -1.73 -6.62 9.34
CA GLY A 11 -2.28 -5.28 9.25
C GLY A 11 -3.72 -5.26 8.74
N ASP A 12 -4.44 -4.18 9.06
CA ASP A 12 -5.78 -3.96 8.52
C ASP A 12 -5.71 -3.63 7.01
N LYS A 13 -6.54 -4.31 6.21
CA LYS A 13 -6.55 -4.16 4.75
C LYS A 13 -6.91 -2.72 4.35
N SER A 14 -7.95 -2.17 4.95
CA SER A 14 -8.52 -0.87 4.61
C SER A 14 -7.59 0.28 5.00
N ILE A 15 -6.91 0.17 6.14
CA ILE A 15 -5.88 1.13 6.56
C ILE A 15 -4.66 1.01 5.65
N SER A 16 -4.27 -0.21 5.26
CA SER A 16 -3.13 -0.41 4.35
C SER A 16 -3.35 0.27 3.00
N HIS A 17 -4.53 0.09 2.37
CA HIS A 17 -4.91 0.82 1.15
C HIS A 17 -4.74 2.34 1.32
N ARG A 18 -5.39 2.90 2.35
CA ARG A 18 -5.39 4.35 2.57
C ARG A 18 -4.01 4.90 2.92
N ALA A 19 -3.19 4.15 3.65
CA ALA A 19 -1.82 4.57 3.96
C ALA A 19 -0.98 4.75 2.69
N PHE A 20 -1.11 3.85 1.70
CA PHE A 20 -0.43 4.00 0.42
C PHE A 20 -0.99 5.15 -0.41
N MET A 21 -2.32 5.26 -0.52
CA MET A 21 -2.98 6.34 -1.27
C MET A 21 -2.63 7.72 -0.72
N LEU A 22 -2.73 7.91 0.60
CA LEU A 22 -2.38 9.16 1.26
C LEU A 22 -0.89 9.46 1.12
N GLY A 23 -0.03 8.46 1.25
CA GLY A 23 1.41 8.63 1.03
C GLY A 23 1.76 9.07 -0.39
N ALA A 24 1.03 8.60 -1.40
CA ALA A 24 1.23 8.97 -2.79
C ALA A 24 0.72 10.40 -3.11
N LEU A 25 -0.35 10.82 -2.44
CA LEU A 25 -0.91 12.18 -2.57
C LEU A 25 -0.10 13.22 -1.80
N ALA A 26 0.50 12.84 -0.65
CA ALA A 26 1.28 13.75 0.17
C ALA A 26 2.61 14.13 -0.49
N GLN A 27 3.05 15.38 -0.28
CA GLN A 27 4.38 15.83 -0.70
C GLN A 27 5.45 15.22 0.21
N GLY A 28 6.52 14.70 -0.38
CA GLY A 28 7.65 14.11 0.35
C GLY A 28 7.51 12.61 0.61
N ALA A 29 8.11 12.13 1.70
CA ALA A 29 8.20 10.71 2.00
C ALA A 29 7.28 10.30 3.16
N THR A 30 6.46 9.26 2.93
CA THR A 30 5.64 8.59 3.94
C THR A 30 6.19 7.19 4.23
N VAL A 31 6.27 6.81 5.51
CA VAL A 31 6.71 5.48 5.94
C VAL A 31 5.52 4.69 6.48
N VAL A 32 5.23 3.54 5.86
CA VAL A 32 4.12 2.65 6.25
C VAL A 32 4.70 1.38 6.88
N ARG A 33 4.38 1.13 8.15
CA ARG A 33 4.77 -0.08 8.90
C ARG A 33 3.55 -0.95 9.17
N GLY A 34 3.77 -2.27 9.21
CA GLY A 34 2.70 -3.23 9.50
C GLY A 34 1.59 -3.29 8.46
N ALA A 35 1.86 -2.84 7.22
CA ALA A 35 0.90 -2.94 6.14
C ALA A 35 0.60 -4.41 5.80
N LEU A 36 -0.66 -4.70 5.50
CA LEU A 36 -1.07 -5.97 4.94
C LEU A 36 -0.52 -6.11 3.51
N GLU A 37 0.10 -7.25 3.20
CA GLU A 37 0.62 -7.53 1.85
C GLU A 37 -0.28 -8.49 1.06
N SER A 38 -1.60 -8.27 1.14
CA SER A 38 -2.57 -9.00 0.33
C SER A 38 -2.48 -8.60 -1.15
N LEU A 39 -3.06 -9.42 -2.03
CA LEU A 39 -3.15 -9.10 -3.46
C LEU A 39 -3.85 -7.76 -3.70
N ASP A 40 -4.92 -7.48 -2.95
CA ASP A 40 -5.63 -6.19 -3.02
C ASP A 40 -4.73 -5.00 -2.73
N VAL A 41 -3.98 -5.02 -1.62
CA VAL A 41 -3.09 -3.90 -1.24
C VAL A 41 -1.94 -3.78 -2.23
N ARG A 42 -1.48 -4.90 -2.79
CA ARG A 42 -0.50 -4.91 -3.89
C ARG A 42 -1.05 -4.25 -5.16
N SER A 43 -2.33 -4.48 -5.51
CA SER A 43 -2.98 -3.80 -6.63
C SER A 43 -2.99 -2.28 -6.43
N THR A 44 -3.34 -1.81 -5.23
CA THR A 44 -3.24 -0.37 -4.92
C THR A 44 -1.83 0.18 -5.10
N ARG A 45 -0.80 -0.50 -4.58
CA ARG A 45 0.58 -0.02 -4.76
C ARG A 45 0.97 0.06 -6.23
N ARG A 46 0.64 -0.97 -7.03
CA ARG A 46 0.90 -0.97 -8.47
C ARG A 46 0.15 0.13 -9.21
N ALA A 47 -1.12 0.34 -8.88
CA ALA A 47 -1.91 1.43 -9.45
C ALA A 47 -1.26 2.79 -9.19
N LEU A 48 -0.79 3.02 -7.97
CA LEU A 48 -0.10 4.26 -7.59
C LEU A 48 1.28 4.39 -8.26
N GLU A 49 2.02 3.28 -8.43
CA GLU A 49 3.28 3.24 -9.20
C GLU A 49 3.04 3.60 -10.68
N THR A 50 1.98 3.08 -11.29
CA THR A 50 1.57 3.44 -12.66
C THR A 50 1.18 4.92 -12.79
N LEU A 51 0.64 5.50 -11.71
CA LEU A 51 0.36 6.93 -11.60
C LEU A 51 1.60 7.76 -11.22
N GLY A 52 2.80 7.18 -11.15
CA GLY A 52 4.05 7.90 -10.94
C GLY A 52 4.51 8.02 -9.48
N ALA A 53 3.83 7.42 -8.52
CA ALA A 53 4.32 7.34 -7.14
C ALA A 53 5.51 6.38 -7.03
N ARG A 54 6.56 6.74 -6.28
CA ARG A 54 7.67 5.83 -6.00
C ARG A 54 7.41 5.08 -4.69
N ILE A 55 7.18 3.77 -4.77
CA ILE A 55 6.89 2.93 -3.61
C ILE A 55 7.96 1.84 -3.49
N GLU A 56 8.67 1.81 -2.38
CA GLU A 56 9.82 0.92 -2.20
C GLU A 56 9.76 0.21 -0.84
N LYS A 57 10.18 -1.06 -0.81
CA LYS A 57 10.35 -1.79 0.44
C LYS A 57 11.65 -1.34 1.12
N ALA A 58 11.57 -0.93 2.37
CA ALA A 58 12.71 -0.50 3.18
C ALA A 58 12.71 -1.28 4.51
N GLY A 59 13.36 -2.45 4.50
CA GLY A 59 13.35 -3.37 5.65
C GLY A 59 11.95 -3.90 5.95
N ASP A 60 11.46 -3.66 7.17
CA ASP A 60 10.14 -4.06 7.64
C ASP A 60 9.02 -3.05 7.26
N ALA A 61 9.37 -1.96 6.59
CA ALA A 61 8.47 -0.89 6.21
C ALA A 61 8.39 -0.71 4.69
N TRP A 62 7.42 0.10 4.26
CA TRP A 62 7.33 0.64 2.92
C TRP A 62 7.59 2.14 2.97
N ARG A 63 8.33 2.67 1.99
CA ARG A 63 8.53 4.10 1.78
C ARG A 63 7.78 4.50 0.51
N VAL A 64 6.87 5.47 0.65
CA VAL A 64 6.12 6.08 -0.44
C VAL A 64 6.64 7.49 -0.63
N THR A 65 7.16 7.82 -1.81
CA THR A 65 7.49 9.20 -2.19
C THR A 65 6.41 9.70 -3.13
N GLY A 66 5.64 10.68 -2.66
CA GLY A 66 4.44 11.18 -3.32
C GLY A 66 4.52 12.64 -3.76
N GLY A 67 3.37 13.16 -4.19
CA GLY A 67 3.21 14.56 -4.60
C GLY A 67 3.49 14.85 -6.07
N SER A 68 3.68 13.80 -6.88
CA SER A 68 4.02 13.90 -8.31
C SER A 68 3.24 12.89 -9.16
N LEU A 69 1.94 12.68 -8.86
CA LEU A 69 1.11 11.80 -9.68
C LEU A 69 0.96 12.38 -11.09
N CYS A 70 0.99 11.51 -12.10
CA CYS A 70 0.94 11.87 -13.51
C CYS A 70 -0.07 11.02 -14.29
N GLU A 71 -0.36 11.45 -15.52
CA GLU A 71 -1.15 10.65 -16.46
C GLU A 71 -0.46 9.29 -16.68
N PRO A 72 -1.19 8.17 -16.50
CA PRO A 72 -0.61 6.84 -16.64
C PRO A 72 -0.43 6.49 -18.13
N ALA A 73 0.72 5.93 -18.50
CA ALA A 73 1.00 5.49 -19.87
C ALA A 73 0.27 4.18 -20.26
N ALA A 74 -0.34 3.50 -19.29
CA ALA A 74 -1.04 2.24 -19.46
C ALA A 74 -2.30 2.20 -18.59
N VAL A 75 -3.19 1.25 -18.88
CA VAL A 75 -4.40 1.02 -18.07
C VAL A 75 -4.02 0.67 -16.64
N ILE A 76 -4.70 1.29 -15.68
CA ILE A 76 -4.57 0.96 -14.26
C ILE A 76 -5.33 -0.34 -13.98
N ASP A 77 -4.62 -1.36 -13.51
CA ASP A 77 -5.21 -2.64 -13.11
C ASP A 77 -5.45 -2.69 -11.60
N ALA A 78 -6.72 -2.58 -11.19
CA ALA A 78 -7.14 -2.71 -9.80
C ALA A 78 -7.23 -4.18 -9.33
N GLY A 79 -7.12 -5.16 -10.24
CA GLY A 79 -7.36 -6.57 -9.97
C GLY A 79 -8.76 -6.82 -9.41
N ASN A 80 -8.85 -7.63 -8.34
CA ASN A 80 -10.11 -7.94 -7.66
C ASN A 80 -10.44 -6.97 -6.50
N SER A 81 -9.73 -5.84 -6.39
CA SER A 81 -9.86 -4.95 -5.25
C SER A 81 -10.85 -3.83 -5.54
N GLY A 82 -12.09 -3.93 -5.06
CA GLY A 82 -13.05 -2.82 -5.14
C GLY A 82 -12.69 -1.59 -4.31
N THR A 83 -11.65 -1.67 -3.47
CA THR A 83 -11.13 -0.53 -2.67
C THR A 83 -10.01 0.22 -3.39
N THR A 84 -9.30 -0.46 -4.31
CA THR A 84 -8.21 0.14 -5.10
C THR A 84 -8.81 1.12 -6.10
#